data_AF-A0A9P0M619-F1
#
_entry.id   AF-A0A9P0M619-F1
#
_cell.length_a   1.000
_cell.length_b   1.000
_cell.length_c   1.000
_cell.angle_alpha   90.00
_cell.angle_beta   90.00
_cell.angle_gamma   90.00
#
_symmetry.space_group_name_H-M   'P 1'
#
loop_
_entity.id
_entity.type
_entity.pdbx_description
1 polymer ?
#
loop_
_entity_poly.entity_id
_entity_poly.type
_entity_poly.pdbx_seq_one_letter_code
_entity_poly.pdbx_strand_id
1 'polypeptide(L)' 'MVSGIFVNNIESVLKSGTLNADLISDHKLVFCELNIKTVSSEEKVITYRDFKNIDVIKLKQDLAAAGLEEMLHITD' A
#
# COMPACT_ATOMS: atom_id res chain seq x y z
N MET A 1 -34.04 6.04 -19.72
CA MET A 1 -32.88 5.17 -19.44
C MET A 1 -32.80 4.98 -17.93
N VAL A 2 -32.47 3.79 -17.41
CA VAL A 2 -32.44 3.53 -15.96
C VAL A 2 -30.99 3.63 -15.46
N SER A 3 -30.73 4.54 -14.52
CA SER A 3 -29.46 4.63 -13.81
C SER A 3 -29.55 3.79 -12.53
N GLY A 4 -28.75 2.73 -12.44
CA GLY A 4 -28.74 1.80 -11.30
C GLY A 4 -27.40 1.74 -10.60
N ILE A 5 -27.43 1.46 -9.30
CA ILE A 5 -26.24 1.20 -8.48
C ILE A 5 -26.22 -0.30 -8.16
N PHE A 6 -25.12 -0.98 -8.49
CA PHE A 6 -24.90 -2.39 -8.14
C PHE A 6 -23.77 -2.46 -7.11
N VAL A 7 -24.02 -3.15 -5.99
CA VAL A 7 -23.06 -3.28 -4.89
C VAL A 7 -22.85 -4.76 -4.55
N ASN A 8 -21.60 -5.12 -4.29
CA ASN A 8 -21.20 -6.44 -3.81
C ASN A 8 -21.12 -6.51 -2.28
N ASN A 9 -21.11 -5.37 -1.59
CA ASN A 9 -21.10 -5.26 -0.14
C ASN A 9 -22.14 -4.24 0.33
N ILE A 10 -23.31 -4.73 0.74
CA ILE A 10 -24.43 -3.89 1.18
C ILE A 10 -24.16 -3.22 2.53
N GLU A 11 -23.33 -3.82 3.39
CA GLU A 11 -23.03 -3.29 4.73
C GLU A 11 -22.20 -2.00 4.66
N SER A 12 -21.49 -1.78 3.55
CA SER A 12 -20.78 -0.53 3.29
C SER A 12 -21.69 0.60 2.81
N VAL A 13 -22.96 0.33 2.47
CA VAL A 13 -23.89 1.36 1.99
C VAL A 13 -24.63 1.98 3.17
N LEU A 14 -24.41 3.28 3.39
CA LEU A 14 -25.12 4.05 4.41
C LEU A 14 -26.50 4.49 3.88
N LYS A 15 -26.53 5.03 2.67
CA LYS A 15 -27.74 5.56 2.02
C LYS A 15 -27.60 5.44 0.51
N SER A 16 -28.71 5.32 -0.19
CA SER A 16 -28.77 5.46 -1.65
C SER A 16 -30.08 6.11 -2.05
N GLY A 17 -30.11 6.73 -3.23
CA GLY A 17 -31.31 7.37 -3.71
C GLY A 17 -31.12 8.19 -4.97
N THR A 18 -32.10 9.04 -5.24
CA THR A 18 -32.10 9.95 -6.38
C THR A 18 -32.36 11.38 -5.95
N LEU A 19 -31.73 12.34 -6.62
CA LEU A 19 -31.94 13.77 -6.46
C LEU A 19 -32.44 14.36 -7.78
N ASN A 20 -33.28 15.38 -7.67
CA ASN A 20 -33.74 16.13 -8.83
C ASN A 20 -32.56 16.94 -9.41
N ALA A 21 -32.30 16.79 -10.71
CA ALA A 21 -31.28 17.52 -11.45
C ALA A 21 -31.85 18.22 -12.71
N ASP A 22 -33.16 18.50 -12.72
CA ASP A 22 -33.94 18.99 -13.87
C ASP A 22 -33.42 20.33 -14.44
N LEU A 23 -32.64 21.09 -13.65
CA LEU A 23 -32.03 22.35 -14.08
C LEU A 23 -30.78 22.18 -14.96
N ILE A 24 -30.19 20.97 -14.98
CA ILE A 24 -28.91 20.69 -15.66
C ILE A 24 -28.90 19.38 -16.47
N SER A 25 -29.88 18.49 -16.27
CA SER A 25 -30.01 17.22 -16.99
C SER A 25 -31.48 16.81 -17.08
N ASP A 26 -31.82 16.09 -18.14
CA ASP A 26 -33.09 15.40 -18.34
C ASP A 26 -33.22 14.11 -17.50
N HIS A 27 -32.15 13.71 -16.80
CA HIS A 27 -32.11 12.56 -15.92
C HIS A 27 -31.94 12.96 -14.44
N LYS A 28 -32.50 12.14 -13.54
CA LYS A 28 -32.28 12.29 -12.09
C LYS A 28 -30.84 11.90 -11.73
N LEU A 29 -30.24 12.65 -10.80
CA LEU A 29 -28.96 12.28 -10.22
C LEU A 29 -29.15 11.08 -9.29
N VAL A 30 -28.28 10.07 -9.39
CA VAL A 30 -28.32 8.87 -8.55
C VAL A 30 -27.11 8.90 -7.61
N PHE A 31 -27.31 8.65 -6.32
CA PHE A 31 -26.24 8.68 -5.33
C PHE A 31 -26.22 7.43 -4.44
N CYS A 32 -25.01 7.10 -3.96
CA CYS A 32 -24.73 6.06 -2.98
C CYS A 32 -23.71 6.60 -1.98
N GLU A 33 -24.08 6.66 -0.71
CA GLU A 33 -23.21 7.05 0.39
C GLU A 33 -22.55 5.79 0.97
N LEU A 34 -21.21 5.76 1.00
CA LEU A 34 -20.42 4.60 1.42
C LEU A 34 -19.67 4.87 2.72
N ASN A 35 -19.69 3.89 3.62
CA ASN A 35 -18.82 3.85 4.79
C ASN A 35 -17.57 3.01 4.48
N ILE A 36 -16.53 3.64 3.96
CA ILE A 36 -15.26 2.98 3.65
C ILE A 36 -14.32 3.15 4.83
N LYS A 37 -14.05 2.07 5.56
CA LYS A 37 -12.99 2.03 6.56
C LYS A 37 -11.65 1.98 5.82
N THR A 38 -10.95 3.11 5.77
CA THR A 38 -9.56 3.13 5.32
C THR A 38 -8.69 2.55 6.42
N VAL A 39 -8.05 1.41 6.13
CA VAL A 39 -6.95 0.95 6.96
C VAL A 39 -5.80 1.90 6.65
N SER A 40 -5.37 2.71 7.63
CA SER A 40 -4.12 3.46 7.50
C SER A 40 -3.02 2.45 7.26
N SER A 41 -2.39 2.45 6.07
CA SER A 41 -1.23 1.61 5.87
C SER A 41 -0.14 2.12 6.78
N GLU A 42 0.38 1.28 7.68
CA GLU A 42 1.60 1.61 8.40
C GLU A 42 2.72 1.79 7.37
N GLU A 43 3.40 2.93 7.44
CA GLU A 43 4.54 3.21 6.59
C GLU A 43 5.63 2.17 6.85
N LYS A 44 5.88 1.30 5.89
CA LYS A 44 6.95 0.30 6.01
C LYS A 44 8.28 0.97 5.70
N VAL A 45 9.08 1.24 6.73
CA VAL A 45 10.47 1.66 6.55
C VAL A 45 11.26 0.49 5.98
N ILE A 46 11.65 0.58 4.71
CA ILE A 46 12.54 -0.39 4.05
C ILE A 46 13.96 0.12 4.18
N THR A 47 14.80 -0.56 4.96
CA THR A 47 16.24 -0.28 5.03
C THR A 47 16.97 -1.15 4.00
N TYR A 48 17.68 -0.52 3.06
CA TYR A 48 18.62 -1.19 2.19
C TYR A 48 20.03 -0.95 2.71
N ARG A 49 20.83 -2.02 2.84
CA ARG A 49 22.27 -1.90 3.10
C ARG A 49 22.98 -1.90 1.75
N ASP A 50 23.60 -0.79 1.42
CA ASP A 50 24.45 -0.68 0.23
C ASP A 50 25.84 -1.25 0.55
N PHE A 51 26.18 -2.35 -0.11
CA PHE A 51 27.49 -2.99 -0.02
C PHE A 51 28.44 -2.61 -1.17
N LYS A 52 28.05 -1.67 -2.05
CA LYS A 52 28.87 -1.29 -3.22
C LYS A 52 30.27 -0.79 -2.88
N ASN A 53 30.45 -0.21 -1.69
CA ASN A 53 31.74 0.29 -1.20
C ASN A 53 32.27 -0.51 -0.01
N ILE A 54 31.93 -1.80 0.08
CA ILE A 54 32.47 -2.63 1.15
C ILE A 54 33.98 -2.82 0.92
N ASP A 55 34.78 -2.27 1.83
CA ASP A 55 36.22 -2.51 1.87
C ASP A 55 36.44 -3.91 2.44
N VAL A 56 36.53 -4.89 1.53
CA VAL A 56 36.67 -6.31 1.86
C VAL A 56 37.89 -6.56 2.76
N ILE A 57 38.94 -5.75 2.66
CA ILE A 57 40.15 -5.90 3.46
C ILE A 57 39.88 -5.46 4.90
N LYS A 58 39.27 -4.28 5.10
CA LYS A 58 38.87 -3.83 6.44
C LYS A 58 37.84 -4.76 7.07
N LEU A 59 36.87 -5.23 6.28
CA LEU A 59 35.88 -6.18 6.77
C LEU A 59 36.52 -7.47 7.30
N LYS A 60 37.51 -8.02 6.58
CA LYS A 60 38.24 -9.22 7.03
C LYS A 60 39.04 -8.95 8.32
N GLN A 61 39.64 -7.76 8.44
CA GLN A 61 40.34 -7.35 9.66
C GLN A 61 39.39 -7.22 10.85
N ASP A 62 38.23 -6.60 10.64
CA ASP A 62 37.20 -6.44 11.67
C ASP A 62 36.62 -7.80 12.09
N LEU A 63 36.41 -8.73 11.15
CA LEU A 63 35.93 -10.09 11.43
C LEU A 63 36.95 -10.93 12.21
N ALA A 64 38.23 -10.84 11.86
CA ALA A 64 39.32 -11.51 12.58
C ALA A 64 39.45 -10.93 14.01
N ALA A 65 39.37 -9.62 14.17
CA ALA A 65 39.38 -8.95 15.48
C ALA A 65 38.17 -9.32 16.35
N ALA A 66 37.01 -9.59 15.74
CA ALA A 66 35.79 -10.01 16.42
C ALA A 66 35.71 -11.53 16.67
N GLY A 67 36.65 -12.33 16.15
CA GLY A 67 36.63 -13.80 16.26
C GLY A 67 35.52 -14.49 15.45
N LEU A 68 35.05 -13.86 14.36
CA LEU A 68 33.90 -14.30 13.54
C LEU A 68 34.32 -14.80 12.15
N GLU A 69 35.50 -15.43 12.05
CA GLU A 69 36.14 -15.80 10.78
C GLU A 69 35.30 -16.78 9.92
N GLU A 70 34.36 -17.51 10.50
CA GLU A 70 33.56 -18.54 9.81
C GLU A 70 32.29 -18.01 9.07
N MET A 71 31.96 -16.71 9.16
CA MET A 71 30.68 -16.20 8.63
C MET A 71 30.66 -15.87 7.13
N LEU A 72 31.77 -16.03 6.39
CA LEU A 72 31.85 -15.62 4.97
C LEU A 72 31.91 -16.83 4.01
N HIS A 73 30.76 -17.35 3.61
CA HIS A 73 30.63 -18.18 2.40
C HIS A 73 30.24 -17.28 1.22
N ILE A 74 31.23 -16.84 0.42
CA ILE A 74 30.95 -16.25 -0.89
C ILE A 74 31.04 -17.41 -1.89
N THR A 75 29.89 -17.87 -2.37
CA THR A 75 29.82 -18.73 -3.57
C THR A 75 29.85 -17.83 -4.80
N ASP A 76 30.78 -18.12 -5.72
CA ASP A 76 30.90 -17.51 -7.05
C ASP A 76 29.63 -17.66 -7.89
#